data_AF-A0A9P8A821-F1
#
_entry.id   AF-A0A9P8A821-F1
#
_cell.length_a   1.000
_cell.length_b   1.000
_cell.length_c   1.000
_cell.angle_alpha   90.00
_cell.angle_beta   90.00
_cell.angle_gamma   90.00
#
_symmetry.space_group_name_H-M   'P 1'
#
loop_
_entity.id
_entity.type
_entity.pdbx_description
1 polymer ?
#
loop_
_entity_poly.entity_id
_entity_poly.type
_entity_poly.pdbx_seq_one_letter_code
_entity_poly.pdbx_strand_id
1 'polypeptide(L)'
;MVYTLWHTRPNINGASSNAYNVVPHRISVPATAGPAFKKFCLKVLSATQLSSSVILLSLKYIQKLLKNNPSIHGQQGSEFRLFTVSLMLANKFLDDNTFTNKTWSQVTGISVKEINVMEMEFLNQVQFSLFVSEAEYLDWLHSLETWLKQQGQGQA
;
A
#
# COMPACT_ATOMS: atom_id res chain seq x y z
N MET A 1 0.32 3.16 6.55
CA MET A 1 0.07 2.00 7.43
C MET A 1 0.58 2.33 8.85
N VAL A 2 0.04 3.41 9.43
CA VAL A 2 0.47 3.93 10.73
C VAL A 2 -0.70 4.00 11.73
N TYR A 3 -1.95 3.73 11.29
CA TYR A 3 -3.15 3.91 12.12
C TYR A 3 -3.90 2.64 12.57
N THR A 4 -3.34 1.44 12.46
CA THR A 4 -3.87 0.28 13.22
C THR A 4 -2.91 -0.29 14.26
N LEU A 5 -1.88 0.49 14.62
CA LEU A 5 -1.70 0.74 16.05
C LEU A 5 -2.93 1.54 16.54
N TRP A 6 -3.86 0.82 17.18
CA TRP A 6 -4.43 1.26 18.47
C TRP A 6 -5.81 1.94 18.58
N HIS A 7 -6.85 1.62 17.81
CA HIS A 7 -8.21 1.82 18.35
C HIS A 7 -8.61 0.74 19.38
N THR A 8 -7.87 0.72 20.50
CA THR A 8 -8.38 0.38 21.83
C THR A 8 -7.56 1.17 22.85
N ARG A 9 -7.98 2.40 23.20
CA ARG A 9 -7.49 3.01 24.46
C ARG A 9 -7.98 2.13 25.61
N PRO A 10 -7.13 1.53 26.46
CA PRO A 10 -7.61 1.03 27.74
C PRO A 10 -7.81 2.25 28.64
N ASN A 11 -9.01 2.33 29.21
CA ASN A 11 -9.34 3.20 30.30
C ASN A 11 -8.32 2.99 31.44
N ILE A 12 -7.63 4.06 31.84
CA ILE A 12 -6.77 4.11 33.02
C ILE A 12 -7.65 3.96 34.25
N ASN A 13 -7.78 2.73 34.78
CA ASN A 13 -8.20 2.46 36.16
C ASN A 13 -7.83 1.02 36.55
N GLY A 14 -6.99 0.88 37.59
CA GLY A 14 -6.91 -0.34 38.41
C GLY A 14 -5.71 -1.24 38.16
N ALA A 15 -4.81 -1.26 39.14
CA ALA A 15 -3.66 -2.15 39.24
C ALA A 15 -4.03 -3.65 39.29
N SER A 16 -3.21 -4.51 38.66
CA SER A 16 -2.51 -5.63 39.30
C SER A 16 -1.81 -6.56 38.27
N SER A 17 -0.51 -6.72 38.46
CA SER A 17 0.34 -7.89 38.18
C SER A 17 -0.16 -8.97 37.20
N ASN A 18 0.45 -9.04 36.01
CA ASN A 18 1.20 -10.23 35.56
C ASN A 18 1.95 -9.95 34.26
N ALA A 19 3.25 -10.25 34.28
CA ALA A 19 4.12 -10.21 33.11
C ALA A 19 3.77 -11.35 32.17
N TYR A 20 3.10 -11.05 31.06
CA TYR A 20 2.89 -12.00 29.98
C TYR A 20 4.08 -11.90 29.02
N ASN A 21 4.82 -13.00 28.93
CA ASN A 21 5.89 -13.22 27.95
C ASN A 21 5.36 -12.94 26.53
N VAL A 22 5.76 -11.80 25.95
CA VAL A 22 5.52 -11.50 24.53
C VAL A 22 6.56 -12.26 23.72
N VAL A 23 6.20 -13.46 23.27
CA VAL A 23 6.98 -14.22 22.29
C VAL A 23 6.90 -13.46 20.96
N PRO A 24 8.01 -13.06 20.33
CA PRO A 24 7.96 -12.40 19.03
C PRO A 24 7.55 -13.43 17.98
N HIS A 25 6.26 -13.48 17.66
CA HIS A 25 5.77 -14.28 16.55
C HIS A 25 6.24 -13.62 15.25
N ARG A 26 7.30 -14.16 14.65
CA ARG A 26 7.65 -13.87 13.26
C ARG A 26 6.47 -14.30 12.40
N ILE A 27 5.67 -13.34 11.95
CA ILE A 27 4.66 -13.58 10.92
C ILE A 27 5.41 -14.00 9.66
N SER A 28 5.28 -15.27 9.27
CA SER A 28 5.72 -15.75 7.97
C SER A 28 4.84 -15.09 6.91
N VAL A 29 5.35 -14.02 6.31
CA VAL A 29 4.67 -13.38 5.16
C VAL A 29 4.62 -14.44 4.05
N PRO A 30 3.44 -14.90 3.60
CA PRO A 30 3.36 -15.90 2.57
C PRO A 30 4.00 -15.36 1.28
N ALA A 31 4.77 -16.21 0.60
CA ALA A 31 5.50 -15.85 -0.63
C ALA A 31 4.58 -15.37 -1.76
N THR A 32 3.27 -15.58 -1.66
CA THR A 32 2.28 -15.15 -2.65
C THR A 32 1.10 -14.44 -1.99
N ALA A 33 0.57 -13.43 -2.68
CA ALA A 33 -0.59 -12.70 -2.20
C ALA A 33 -1.85 -13.59 -2.15
N GLY A 34 -2.64 -13.42 -1.10
CA GLY A 34 -3.86 -14.22 -0.89
C GLY A 34 -4.90 -14.06 -2.01
N PRO A 35 -5.76 -15.07 -2.27
CA PRO A 35 -6.75 -15.02 -3.35
C PRO A 35 -7.72 -13.83 -3.25
N ALA A 36 -8.10 -13.44 -2.03
CA ALA A 36 -8.99 -12.31 -1.79
C ALA A 36 -8.38 -10.98 -2.26
N PHE A 37 -7.10 -10.77 -1.98
CA PHE A 37 -6.40 -9.57 -2.42
C PHE A 37 -6.24 -9.53 -3.94
N LYS A 38 -5.88 -10.67 -4.57
CA LYS A 38 -5.83 -10.77 -6.04
C LYS A 38 -7.17 -10.40 -6.69
N LYS A 39 -8.28 -10.96 -6.17
CA LYS A 39 -9.63 -10.64 -6.64
C LYS A 39 -9.97 -9.17 -6.45
N PHE A 40 -9.55 -8.58 -5.33
CA PHE A 40 -9.72 -7.15 -5.07
C PHE A 40 -8.95 -6.27 -6.06
N CYS A 41 -7.67 -6.54 -6.28
CA CYS A 41 -6.86 -5.80 -7.26
C CYS A 41 -7.49 -5.87 -8.65
N LEU A 42 -7.91 -7.07 -9.10
CA LEU A 42 -8.59 -7.23 -10.38
C LEU A 42 -9.89 -6.43 -10.45
N LYS A 43 -10.72 -6.44 -9.39
CA LYS A 43 -11.95 -5.63 -9.35
C LYS A 43 -11.64 -4.14 -9.49
N VAL A 44 -10.66 -3.63 -8.74
CA VAL A 44 -10.30 -2.21 -8.77
C VAL A 44 -9.74 -1.83 -10.13
N LEU A 45 -8.77 -2.58 -10.66
CA LEU A 45 -8.14 -2.31 -11.96
C LEU A 45 -9.16 -2.34 -13.10
N SER A 46 -10.07 -3.32 -13.11
CA SER A 46 -11.13 -3.40 -14.11
C SER A 46 -12.15 -2.27 -14.00
N ALA A 47 -12.41 -1.76 -12.79
CA ALA A 47 -13.34 -0.65 -12.59
C ALA A 47 -12.72 0.71 -12.95
N THR A 48 -11.42 0.89 -12.70
CA THR A 48 -10.74 2.18 -12.93
C THR A 48 -10.11 2.30 -14.31
N GLN A 49 -9.80 1.19 -14.99
CA GLN A 49 -9.19 1.16 -16.34
C GLN A 49 -7.97 2.08 -16.47
N LEU A 50 -7.14 2.12 -15.42
CA LEU A 50 -5.95 2.97 -15.37
C LEU A 50 -4.84 2.40 -16.25
N SER A 51 -4.03 3.29 -16.82
CA SER A 51 -2.92 2.91 -17.69
C SER A 51 -1.84 2.10 -16.93
N SER A 52 -1.06 1.32 -17.67
CA SER A 52 0.09 0.61 -17.11
C SER A 52 1.06 1.56 -16.41
N SER A 53 1.26 2.78 -16.92
CA SER A 53 2.12 3.80 -16.30
C SER A 53 1.64 4.19 -14.91
N VAL A 54 0.34 4.37 -14.72
CA VAL A 54 -0.26 4.66 -13.39
C VAL A 54 -0.05 3.49 -12.43
N ILE A 55 -0.24 2.25 -12.92
CA ILE A 55 -0.01 1.05 -12.10
C ILE A 55 1.46 0.96 -11.70
N LEU A 56 2.39 1.14 -12.63
CA LEU A 56 3.84 1.07 -12.39
C LEU A 56 4.32 2.17 -11.45
N LEU A 57 3.79 3.38 -11.58
CA LEU A 57 4.07 4.49 -10.65
C LEU A 57 3.51 4.20 -9.25
N SER A 58 2.33 3.59 -9.14
CA SER A 58 1.78 3.19 -7.84
C SER A 58 2.70 2.22 -7.09
N LEU A 59 3.31 1.26 -7.82
CA LEU A 59 4.29 0.34 -7.24
C LEU A 59 5.57 1.07 -6.82
N LYS A 60 6.02 2.06 -7.61
CA LYS A 60 7.14 2.92 -7.23
C LYS A 60 6.86 3.68 -5.94
N TYR A 61 5.64 4.17 -5.75
CA TYR A 61 5.24 4.83 -4.50
C TYR A 61 5.29 3.90 -3.30
N ILE A 62 4.83 2.65 -3.45
CA ILE A 62 4.98 1.63 -2.40
C ILE A 62 6.46 1.39 -2.09
N GLN A 63 7.32 1.29 -3.11
CA GLN A 63 8.77 1.15 -2.92
C GLN A 63 9.35 2.33 -2.12
N LYS A 64 8.99 3.58 -2.47
CA LYS A 64 9.43 4.79 -1.74
C LYS A 64 8.97 4.75 -0.29
N LEU A 65 7.71 4.39 -0.05
CA LEU A 65 7.16 4.27 1.31
C LEU A 65 7.96 3.28 2.17
N LEU A 66 8.21 2.07 1.65
CA LEU A 66 8.91 1.01 2.36
C LEU A 66 10.39 1.36 2.60
N LYS A 67 11.05 2.01 1.63
CA LYS A 67 12.44 2.48 1.79
C LYS A 67 12.57 3.56 2.86
N ASN A 68 11.62 4.50 2.91
CA ASN A 68 11.64 5.58 3.90
C ASN A 68 11.30 5.09 5.31
N ASN A 69 10.65 3.93 5.44
CA ASN A 69 10.12 3.43 6.69
C ASN A 69 10.41 1.93 6.89
N PRO A 70 11.68 1.56 7.12
CA PRO A 70 12.10 0.15 7.21
C PRO A 70 11.49 -0.60 8.41
N SER A 71 10.96 0.13 9.40
CA SER A 71 10.28 -0.45 10.56
C SER A 71 8.79 -0.73 10.30
N ILE A 72 8.21 -0.30 9.18
CA ILE A 72 6.81 -0.57 8.87
C ILE A 72 6.65 -2.04 8.48
N HIS A 73 5.83 -2.75 9.24
CA HIS A 73 5.47 -4.13 8.97
C HIS A 73 3.98 -4.21 8.61
N GLY A 74 3.72 -4.86 7.48
CA GLY A 74 2.38 -5.23 7.01
C GLY A 74 1.61 -6.02 8.05
N GLN A 75 0.40 -5.57 8.41
CA GLN A 75 -0.61 -6.44 9.02
C GLN A 75 -1.50 -7.04 7.92
N GLN A 76 -2.09 -8.19 8.16
CA GLN A 76 -3.06 -8.77 7.23
C GLN A 76 -4.20 -7.78 6.94
N GLY A 77 -4.54 -7.61 5.67
CA GLY A 77 -5.56 -6.65 5.21
C GLY A 77 -5.01 -5.24 4.92
N SER A 78 -3.81 -4.92 5.37
CA SER A 78 -3.18 -3.62 5.11
C SER A 78 -2.79 -3.43 3.64
N GLU A 79 -2.58 -4.52 2.92
CA GLU A 79 -2.29 -4.56 1.49
C GLU A 79 -3.40 -3.93 0.62
N PHE A 80 -4.67 -4.09 1.02
CA PHE A 80 -5.83 -3.53 0.30
C PHE A 80 -5.82 -2.00 0.33
N ARG A 81 -5.54 -1.46 1.52
CA ARG A 81 -5.42 -0.02 1.77
C ARG A 81 -4.20 0.55 1.07
N LEU A 82 -3.06 -0.13 1.21
CA LEU A 82 -1.80 0.30 0.60
C LEU A 82 -1.91 0.36 -0.92
N PHE A 83 -2.45 -0.68 -1.55
CA PHE A 83 -2.71 -0.71 -2.99
C PHE A 83 -3.68 0.40 -3.43
N THR A 84 -4.77 0.60 -2.69
CA THR A 84 -5.76 1.64 -3.01
C THR A 84 -5.14 3.02 -3.01
N VAL A 85 -4.47 3.40 -1.92
CA VAL A 85 -3.95 4.77 -1.77
C VAL A 85 -2.79 5.04 -2.73
N SER A 86 -1.92 4.05 -2.99
CA SER A 86 -0.82 4.21 -3.94
C SER A 86 -1.34 4.39 -5.36
N LEU A 87 -2.35 3.60 -5.75
CA LEU A 87 -2.94 3.68 -7.09
C LEU A 87 -3.73 4.99 -7.28
N MET A 88 -4.47 5.42 -6.26
CA MET A 88 -5.19 6.70 -6.26
C MET A 88 -4.23 7.88 -6.42
N LEU A 89 -3.13 7.92 -5.66
CA LEU A 89 -2.14 9.00 -5.77
C LEU A 89 -1.43 8.99 -7.12
N ALA A 90 -1.16 7.82 -7.70
CA ALA A 90 -0.55 7.71 -9.02
C ALA A 90 -1.49 8.23 -10.12
N ASN A 91 -2.79 7.88 -10.07
CA ASN A 91 -3.80 8.43 -10.96
C ASN A 91 -3.88 9.96 -10.83
N LYS A 92 -3.93 10.46 -9.59
CA LYS A 92 -3.95 11.91 -9.32
C LYS A 92 -2.72 12.67 -9.81
N PHE A 93 -1.59 11.99 -9.95
CA PHE A 93 -0.34 12.61 -10.33
C PHE A 93 -0.11 12.62 -11.84
N LEU A 94 -0.50 11.56 -12.56
CA LEU A 94 -0.22 11.42 -13.98
C LEU A 94 -1.34 11.89 -14.90
N ASP A 95 -2.60 11.82 -14.44
CA ASP A 95 -3.75 12.10 -15.29
C ASP A 95 -4.34 13.48 -14.96
N ASP A 96 -4.72 14.25 -15.98
CA ASP A 96 -5.39 15.55 -15.78
C ASP A 96 -6.82 15.38 -15.23
N ASN A 97 -7.48 14.29 -15.63
CA ASN A 97 -8.82 13.93 -15.20
C ASN A 97 -8.77 12.71 -14.28
N THR A 98 -9.05 12.94 -13.00
CA THR A 98 -8.79 11.94 -11.94
C THR A 98 -10.08 11.59 -11.21
N PHE A 99 -10.15 10.37 -10.68
CA PHE A 99 -11.29 9.97 -9.87
C PHE A 99 -11.28 10.69 -8.52
N THR A 100 -12.46 11.19 -8.11
CA THR A 100 -12.62 11.78 -6.77
C THR A 100 -12.48 10.74 -5.67
N ASN A 101 -12.17 11.17 -4.45
CA ASN A 101 -12.13 10.27 -3.28
C ASN A 101 -13.48 9.55 -3.04
N LYS A 102 -14.60 10.17 -3.46
CA LYS A 102 -15.92 9.54 -3.44
C LYS A 102 -16.01 8.36 -4.40
N THR A 103 -15.47 8.50 -5.62
CA THR A 103 -15.43 7.42 -6.60
C THR A 103 -14.53 6.28 -6.13
N TRP A 104 -13.34 6.60 -5.59
CA TRP A 104 -12.47 5.59 -4.99
C TRP A 104 -13.15 4.84 -3.85
N SER A 105 -13.95 5.53 -3.03
CA SER A 105 -14.75 4.91 -1.96
C SER A 105 -15.75 3.90 -2.51
N GLN A 106 -16.46 4.25 -3.59
CA GLN A 106 -17.44 3.37 -4.23
C GLN A 106 -16.79 2.13 -4.85
N VAL A 107 -15.66 2.28 -5.53
CA VAL A 107 -14.96 1.16 -6.20
C VAL A 107 -14.39 0.18 -5.17
N THR A 108 -13.74 0.70 -4.13
CA THR A 108 -12.99 -0.10 -3.16
C THR A 108 -13.85 -0.60 -2.01
N GLY A 109 -14.97 0.07 -1.72
CA GLY A 109 -15.78 -0.17 -0.52
C GLY A 109 -15.19 0.45 0.76
N ILE A 110 -14.08 1.19 0.67
CA ILE A 110 -13.47 1.89 1.80
C ILE A 110 -14.18 3.23 1.99
N SER A 111 -14.49 3.62 3.23
CA SER A 111 -15.21 4.88 3.46
C SER A 111 -14.42 6.10 2.95
N VAL A 112 -15.12 7.14 2.47
CA VAL A 112 -14.47 8.39 2.03
C VAL A 112 -13.59 9.00 3.13
N LYS A 113 -14.06 8.94 4.38
CA LYS A 113 -13.29 9.42 5.54
C LYS A 113 -11.96 8.68 5.67
N GLU A 114 -11.98 7.35 5.55
CA GLU A 114 -10.77 6.53 5.62
C GLU A 114 -9.85 6.77 4.42
N ILE A 115 -10.40 6.95 3.21
CA ILE A 115 -9.61 7.33 2.03
C ILE A 115 -8.88 8.65 2.23
N ASN A 116 -9.57 9.67 2.74
CA ASN A 116 -8.94 10.97 3.02
C ASN A 116 -7.81 10.84 4.05
N VAL A 117 -8.00 10.04 5.10
CA VAL A 117 -6.95 9.79 6.11
C VAL A 117 -5.76 9.06 5.48
N MET A 118 -6.01 7.97 4.75
CA MET A 118 -4.95 7.20 4.11
C MET A 118 -4.15 8.06 3.13
N GLU A 119 -4.82 8.91 2.34
CA GLU A 119 -4.18 9.83 1.40
C GLU A 119 -3.19 10.75 2.11
N MET A 120 -3.66 11.48 3.14
CA MET A 120 -2.83 12.41 3.89
C MET A 120 -1.67 11.69 4.61
N GLU A 121 -1.93 10.52 5.18
CA GLU A 121 -0.87 9.72 5.80
C GLU A 121 0.19 9.31 4.79
N PHE A 122 -0.22 8.77 3.64
CA PHE A 122 0.73 8.34 2.62
C PHE A 122 1.60 9.49 2.16
N LEU A 123 0.99 10.64 1.87
CA LEU A 123 1.70 11.86 1.47
C LEU A 123 2.72 12.30 2.54
N ASN A 124 2.34 12.29 3.82
CA ASN A 124 3.26 12.61 4.91
C ASN A 124 4.45 11.63 4.98
N GLN A 125 4.20 10.33 4.80
CA GLN A 125 5.25 9.30 4.86
C GLN A 125 6.24 9.37 3.69
N VAL A 126 5.81 9.90 2.55
CA VAL A 126 6.70 10.20 1.40
C VAL A 126 7.10 11.66 1.33
N GLN A 127 6.82 12.45 2.37
CA GLN A 127 7.14 13.88 2.47
C GLN A 127 6.67 14.69 1.26
N PHE A 128 5.49 14.35 0.72
CA PHE A 128 4.92 14.93 -0.50
C PHE A 128 5.82 14.81 -1.74
N SER A 129 6.88 14.00 -1.69
CA SER A 129 7.78 13.71 -2.81
C SER A 129 7.15 12.66 -3.74
N LEU A 130 6.18 13.09 -4.54
CA LEU A 130 5.54 12.24 -5.56
C LEU A 130 6.24 12.30 -6.92
N PHE A 131 6.94 13.39 -7.21
CA PHE A 131 7.69 13.50 -8.46
C PHE A 131 8.73 12.38 -8.60
N VAL A 132 8.73 11.77 -9.77
CA VAL A 132 9.68 10.75 -10.22
C VAL A 132 10.18 11.23 -11.58
N SER A 133 11.48 11.48 -11.69
CA SER A 133 12.09 11.89 -12.96
C SER A 133 12.01 10.77 -13.99
N GLU A 134 12.12 11.10 -15.28
CA GLU A 134 12.16 10.10 -16.35
C GLU A 134 13.28 9.08 -16.14
N ALA A 135 14.48 9.53 -15.78
CA ALA A 135 15.61 8.64 -15.47
C ALA A 135 15.28 7.68 -14.31
N GLU A 136 14.74 8.20 -13.21
CA GLU A 136 14.35 7.37 -12.06
C GLU A 136 13.23 6.38 -12.42
N TYR A 137 12.31 6.78 -13.29
CA TYR A 137 11.23 5.92 -13.77
C TYR A 137 11.76 4.78 -14.66
N LEU A 138 12.66 5.08 -15.60
CA LEU A 138 13.29 4.07 -16.45
C LEU A 138 14.13 3.07 -15.62
N ASP A 139 14.90 3.56 -14.66
CA ASP A 139 15.65 2.70 -13.73
C ASP A 139 14.73 1.79 -12.92
N TRP A 140 13.55 2.30 -12.54
CA TRP A 140 12.53 1.52 -11.87
C TRP A 140 11.96 0.42 -12.77
N LEU A 141 11.67 0.71 -14.05
CA LEU A 141 11.20 -0.30 -15.01
C LEU A 141 12.24 -1.39 -15.22
N HIS A 142 13.51 -1.03 -15.45
CA HIS A 142 14.61 -1.99 -15.59
C HIS A 142 14.78 -2.87 -14.34
N SER A 143 14.61 -2.29 -13.15
CA SER A 143 14.66 -3.03 -11.88
C SER A 143 13.53 -4.06 -11.79
N LEU A 144 12.31 -3.68 -12.17
CA LEU A 144 11.16 -4.57 -12.20
C LEU A 144 11.33 -5.71 -13.21
N GLU A 145 11.78 -5.40 -14.43
CA GLU A 145 12.02 -6.40 -15.46
C GLU A 145 13.07 -7.42 -15.03
N THR A 146 14.17 -6.94 -14.45
CA THR A 146 15.23 -7.79 -13.90
C THR A 146 14.67 -8.70 -12.80
N TRP A 147 13.89 -8.16 -11.88
CA TRP A 147 13.27 -8.94 -10.80
C TRP A 147 12.29 -9.99 -11.34
N LEU A 148 11.46 -9.64 -12.34
CA LEU A 148 10.52 -10.58 -12.96
C LEU A 148 11.23 -11.75 -13.64
N LYS A 149 12.35 -11.50 -14.33
CA LYS A 149 13.17 -12.55 -14.97
C LYS A 149 13.72 -13.54 -13.94
N GLN A 150 14.14 -13.06 -12.77
CA GLN A 150 14.64 -13.90 -11.68
C GLN A 150 13.55 -14.78 -11.07
N GLN A 151 12.33 -14.27 -10.92
CA GLN A 151 11.19 -15.05 -10.40
C GLN A 151 10.75 -16.16 -11.37
N GLY A 152 10.87 -15.94 -12.68
CA GLY A 152 10.53 -16.93 -13.71
C GLY A 152 11.53 -18.09 -13.84
N GLN A 153 12.79 -17.90 -13.44
CA GLN A 153 13.82 -18.95 -13.53
C GLN A 153 13.81 -19.95 -12.36
N GLY A 154 13.10 -19.65 -11.27
CA GLY A 154 12.99 -20.54 -10.10
C GLY A 154 11.80 -21.51 -10.11
N GLN A 155 11.04 -21.58 -11.21
CA GLN A 155 9.84 -22.44 -11.34
C GLN A 155 9.93 -23.45 -12.49
N ALA A 156 11.10 -23.61 -13.12
CA ALA A 156 11.35 -24.57 -14.20
C ALA A 156 12.17 -25.77 -13.68
#